data_AF-A0AAW2DI38-F1
#
_entry.id   AF-A0AAW2DI38-F1
#
_cell.length_a   1.000
_cell.length_b   1.000
_cell.length_c   1.000
_cell.angle_alpha   90.00
_cell.angle_beta   90.00
_cell.angle_gamma   90.00
#
_symmetry.space_group_name_H-M   'P 1'
#
loop_
_entity.id
_entity.type
_entity.pdbx_description
1 polymer ?
#
loop_
_entity_poly.entity_id
_entity_poly.type
_entity_poly.pdbx_seq_one_letter_code
_entity_poly.pdbx_strand_id
1 'polypeptide(L)'
;MKKMKVFPRESSKNDKIDAKDRISELPEPIKRHILFFMCPEDAARTTVLSKTWQQTWNSLRRLSFESVGLGCTKTLEILHTEKVIIQKFIVIVLQEGADLPSCIDKWLELGLGNYVNELHLYILFFEYPLPKQIFAAKSLAILNLTGCRLVESFFDGSAKLTRLKKLTLENVVQDGNGIQELLNSCPMLETFSIDECLNVYCLRLFNLPNLKMAKINRVKMFCINEAPNLHTLCCTVKISIIFLLCTTYNNLRKLSIRIGDNGFDVVYFPLLNSMFPLLETLDLNDIRRLDEVRISHDRLDSLSLSTKFDTITGQIDCKNLVSYKYEGKTIPALLINSSRLQDVQLKLLTDYPLDTWWFLRLKQYLETFKQPGVLLNLQLQIESSMVEFNPELFSEQSICPLTNFKHLRFLHVESSQNHIDGMLWTIHPEMISVNLLSQPDSAFIKLLYENLMDRKEKLECCNGYQIKCWRHYLKAVELIIDEETKEIPGYYQILHKVAYDFMKDYGTREEVKFKLTW
;
A
#
# COMPACT_ATOMS: atom_id res chain seq x y z
N MET A 1 37.27 -53.18 -66.26
CA MET A 1 36.95 -53.19 -64.81
C MET A 1 36.13 -51.94 -64.50
N LYS A 2 35.12 -51.92 -63.63
CA LYS A 2 34.24 -52.90 -63.00
C LYS A 2 33.11 -52.01 -62.44
N LYS A 3 31.84 -52.37 -62.70
CA LYS A 3 30.65 -51.62 -62.25
C LYS A 3 30.28 -51.95 -60.80
N MET A 4 29.68 -50.97 -60.14
CA MET A 4 29.03 -51.01 -58.82
C MET A 4 27.91 -52.06 -58.71
N LYS A 5 27.73 -52.58 -57.49
CA LYS A 5 26.48 -53.18 -56.98
C LYS A 5 26.22 -52.68 -55.56
N VAL A 6 24.94 -52.48 -55.27
CA VAL A 6 24.34 -52.01 -54.01
C VAL A 6 23.88 -53.20 -53.14
N PHE A 7 23.59 -52.92 -51.86
CA PHE A 7 22.65 -53.55 -50.90
C PHE A 7 23.32 -54.08 -49.61
N PRO A 8 22.63 -54.10 -48.45
CA PRO A 8 21.70 -53.13 -47.86
C PRO A 8 22.08 -52.82 -46.37
N ARG A 9 21.35 -51.94 -45.69
CA ARG A 9 21.30 -51.96 -44.21
C ARG A 9 19.88 -51.81 -43.70
N GLU A 10 19.42 -52.85 -43.02
CA GLU A 10 18.15 -52.88 -42.30
C GLU A 10 18.19 -52.01 -41.04
N SER A 11 17.09 -51.30 -40.85
CA SER A 11 16.43 -50.84 -39.63
C SER A 11 17.27 -50.24 -38.48
N SER A 12 17.09 -48.93 -38.26
CA SER A 12 16.86 -48.41 -36.91
C SER A 12 15.48 -47.77 -36.85
N LYS A 13 14.72 -48.17 -35.82
CA LYS A 13 13.36 -47.77 -35.52
C LYS A 13 13.16 -46.25 -35.61
N ASN A 14 12.12 -45.83 -36.32
CA ASN A 14 11.58 -44.47 -36.25
C ASN A 14 10.90 -44.29 -34.89
N ASP A 15 11.62 -43.74 -33.92
CA ASP A 15 10.99 -43.08 -32.77
C ASP A 15 10.33 -41.80 -33.28
N LYS A 16 9.03 -41.88 -33.58
CA LYS A 16 8.17 -40.70 -33.58
C LYS A 16 8.16 -40.18 -32.15
N ILE A 17 8.96 -39.16 -31.86
CA ILE A 17 8.75 -38.30 -30.70
C ILE A 17 7.40 -37.63 -30.95
N ASP A 18 6.37 -38.19 -30.34
CA ASP A 18 5.05 -37.60 -30.23
C ASP A 18 5.24 -36.29 -29.44
N ALA A 19 5.42 -35.18 -30.16
CA ALA A 19 5.58 -33.85 -29.59
C ALA A 19 4.23 -33.44 -28.99
N LYS A 20 3.95 -34.00 -27.81
CA LYS A 20 2.70 -33.81 -27.09
C LYS A 20 2.50 -32.31 -26.86
N ASP A 21 1.38 -31.77 -27.33
CA ASP A 21 1.07 -30.34 -27.22
C ASP A 21 0.68 -29.98 -25.77
N ARG A 22 1.69 -29.85 -24.92
CA ARG A 22 1.54 -29.57 -23.49
C ARG A 22 0.97 -28.18 -23.22
N ILE A 23 1.10 -27.25 -24.17
CA ILE A 23 0.62 -25.87 -24.03
C ILE A 23 -0.89 -25.83 -24.24
N SER A 24 -1.41 -26.56 -25.23
CA SER A 24 -2.86 -26.68 -25.43
C SER A 24 -3.55 -27.50 -24.36
N GLU A 25 -2.85 -28.43 -23.69
CA GLU A 25 -3.39 -29.25 -22.60
C GLU A 25 -3.45 -28.53 -21.23
N LEU A 26 -2.97 -27.29 -21.12
CA LEU A 26 -2.98 -26.58 -19.82
C LEU A 26 -4.41 -26.47 -19.23
N PRO A 27 -4.57 -26.64 -17.90
CA PRO A 27 -5.84 -26.40 -17.24
C PRO A 27 -6.36 -24.99 -17.49
N GLU A 28 -7.68 -24.87 -17.65
CA GLU A 28 -8.38 -23.60 -17.88
C GLU A 28 -7.95 -22.48 -16.88
N PRO A 29 -7.80 -22.72 -15.56
CA PRO A 29 -7.35 -21.67 -14.63
C PRO A 29 -5.95 -21.13 -14.93
N ILE A 30 -5.04 -21.98 -15.43
CA ILE A 30 -3.66 -21.59 -15.74
C ILE A 30 -3.63 -20.79 -17.04
N LYS A 31 -4.37 -21.23 -18.08
CA LYS A 31 -4.57 -20.44 -19.30
C LYS A 31 -5.15 -19.07 -18.98
N ARG A 32 -6.11 -19.01 -18.05
CA ARG A 32 -6.69 -17.75 -17.56
C ARG A 32 -5.68 -16.85 -16.90
N HIS A 33 -4.84 -17.41 -16.04
CA HIS A 33 -3.79 -16.68 -15.38
C HIS A 33 -2.75 -16.13 -16.38
N ILE A 34 -2.34 -16.93 -17.37
CA ILE A 34 -1.39 -16.48 -18.41
C ILE A 34 -2.00 -15.34 -19.23
N LEU A 35 -3.21 -15.51 -19.76
CA LEU A 35 -3.90 -14.48 -20.54
C LEU A 35 -4.19 -13.21 -19.74
N PHE A 36 -4.35 -13.32 -18.42
CA PHE A 36 -4.56 -12.17 -17.54
C PHE A 36 -3.37 -11.20 -17.50
N PHE A 37 -2.15 -11.68 -17.74
CA PHE A 37 -0.92 -10.88 -17.74
C PHE A 37 -0.47 -10.40 -19.12
N MET A 38 -1.21 -10.74 -20.19
CA MET A 38 -0.89 -10.33 -21.56
C MET A 38 -1.70 -9.09 -21.97
N CYS A 39 -1.18 -8.27 -22.88
CA CYS A 39 -1.98 -7.23 -23.52
C CYS A 39 -3.05 -7.87 -24.43
N PRO A 40 -4.18 -7.18 -24.70
CA PRO A 40 -5.28 -7.76 -25.48
C PRO A 40 -4.87 -8.27 -26.86
N GLU A 41 -3.93 -7.59 -27.52
CA GLU A 41 -3.42 -7.97 -28.85
C GLU A 41 -2.64 -9.30 -28.79
N ASP A 42 -1.74 -9.45 -27.82
CA ASP A 42 -0.94 -10.67 -27.67
C ASP A 42 -1.78 -11.83 -27.10
N ALA A 43 -2.71 -11.53 -26.19
CA ALA A 43 -3.68 -12.50 -25.70
C ALA A 43 -4.58 -13.01 -26.85
N ALA A 44 -5.03 -12.13 -27.76
CA ALA A 44 -5.77 -12.55 -28.95
C ALA A 44 -4.92 -13.41 -29.90
N ARG A 45 -3.61 -13.17 -30.02
CA ARG A 45 -2.71 -14.03 -30.83
C ARG A 45 -2.60 -15.46 -30.30
N THR A 46 -2.73 -15.66 -28.99
CA THR A 46 -2.72 -17.01 -28.40
C THR A 46 -3.90 -17.89 -28.85
N THR A 47 -4.96 -17.29 -29.41
CA THR A 47 -6.13 -18.04 -29.90
C THR A 47 -5.77 -19.02 -31.03
N VAL A 48 -4.66 -18.79 -31.72
CA VAL A 48 -4.12 -19.68 -32.76
C VAL A 48 -3.52 -20.96 -32.19
N LEU A 49 -3.14 -20.97 -30.89
CA LEU A 49 -2.48 -22.12 -30.24
C LEU A 49 -3.42 -23.33 -30.15
N SER A 50 -4.68 -23.14 -29.75
CA SER A 50 -5.72 -24.17 -29.88
C SER A 50 -7.13 -23.63 -29.61
N LYS A 51 -8.14 -24.45 -29.94
CA LYS A 51 -9.55 -24.19 -29.63
C LYS A 51 -9.81 -23.93 -28.15
N THR A 52 -9.04 -24.56 -27.26
CA THR A 52 -9.21 -24.33 -25.82
C THR A 52 -8.69 -22.96 -25.42
N TRP A 53 -7.52 -22.52 -25.90
CA TRP A 53 -7.03 -21.15 -25.68
C TRP A 53 -7.95 -20.10 -26.29
N GLN A 54 -8.55 -20.38 -27.45
CA GLN A 54 -9.59 -19.54 -28.03
C GLN A 54 -10.82 -19.46 -27.10
N GLN A 55 -11.30 -20.58 -26.56
CA GLN A 55 -12.41 -20.60 -25.60
C GLN A 55 -12.06 -19.87 -24.29
N THR A 56 -10.86 -20.07 -23.76
CA THR A 56 -10.36 -19.39 -22.56
C THR A 56 -10.29 -17.88 -22.79
N TRP A 57 -9.69 -17.44 -23.90
CA TRP A 57 -9.68 -16.04 -24.32
C TRP A 57 -11.09 -15.48 -24.44
N ASN A 58 -12.00 -16.19 -25.10
CA ASN A 58 -13.40 -15.80 -25.23
C ASN A 58 -14.11 -15.67 -23.88
N SER A 59 -13.74 -16.50 -22.89
CA SER A 59 -14.28 -16.46 -21.54
C SER A 59 -13.67 -15.36 -20.66
N LEU A 60 -12.52 -14.82 -21.04
CA LEU A 60 -11.73 -13.87 -20.26
C LEU A 60 -11.79 -12.42 -20.73
N ARG A 61 -12.38 -12.15 -21.90
CA ARG A 61 -12.23 -10.90 -22.68
C ARG A 61 -12.35 -9.64 -21.79
N ARG A 62 -11.19 -9.20 -21.28
CA ARG A 62 -10.92 -7.91 -20.67
C ARG A 62 -10.44 -7.03 -21.80
N LEU A 63 -11.11 -5.90 -22.03
CA LEU A 63 -10.67 -4.90 -22.99
C LEU A 63 -10.31 -3.64 -22.21
N SER A 64 -9.04 -3.51 -21.89
CA SER A 64 -8.48 -2.24 -21.45
C SER A 64 -8.08 -1.44 -22.69
N PHE A 65 -8.83 -0.39 -23.01
CA PHE A 65 -8.40 0.58 -24.02
C PHE A 65 -7.68 1.71 -23.29
N GLU A 66 -6.36 1.60 -23.21
CA GLU A 66 -5.51 2.74 -22.86
C GLU A 66 -5.44 3.61 -24.12
N SER A 67 -6.12 4.76 -24.13
CA SER A 67 -6.16 5.54 -25.35
C SER A 67 -4.79 6.15 -25.64
N VAL A 68 -4.16 5.63 -26.69
CA VAL A 68 -3.31 6.40 -27.58
C VAL A 68 -3.91 6.23 -28.97
N GLY A 69 -4.81 7.14 -29.34
CA GLY A 69 -5.21 7.35 -30.73
C GLY A 69 -6.59 6.86 -31.15
N LEU A 70 -7.17 7.61 -32.10
CA LEU A 70 -8.47 7.47 -32.77
C LEU A 70 -8.71 6.11 -33.50
N GLY A 71 -7.84 5.11 -33.32
CA GLY A 71 -7.96 3.77 -33.90
C GLY A 71 -8.93 2.83 -33.17
N CYS A 72 -9.35 3.17 -31.94
CA CYS A 72 -10.14 2.28 -31.08
C CYS A 72 -11.58 2.06 -31.57
N THR A 73 -12.16 3.01 -32.31
CA THR A 73 -13.56 2.95 -32.75
C THR A 73 -13.84 1.73 -33.63
N LYS A 74 -12.96 1.43 -34.60
CA LYS A 74 -13.14 0.29 -35.51
C LYS A 74 -13.11 -1.04 -34.77
N THR A 75 -12.21 -1.17 -33.79
CA THR A 75 -12.12 -2.37 -32.94
C THR A 75 -13.41 -2.56 -32.15
N LEU A 76 -13.94 -1.50 -31.55
CA LEU A 76 -15.21 -1.55 -30.82
C LEU A 76 -16.41 -1.90 -31.72
N GLU A 77 -16.45 -1.37 -32.95
CA GLU A 77 -17.47 -1.70 -33.94
C GLU A 77 -17.46 -3.19 -34.31
N ILE A 78 -16.27 -3.77 -34.54
CA ILE A 78 -16.12 -5.21 -34.81
C ILE A 78 -16.62 -6.03 -33.61
N LEU A 79 -16.18 -5.68 -32.41
CA LEU A 79 -16.57 -6.38 -31.18
C LEU A 79 -18.08 -6.30 -30.93
N HIS A 80 -18.69 -5.14 -31.21
CA HIS A 80 -20.13 -4.96 -31.12
C HIS A 80 -20.89 -5.79 -32.15
N THR A 81 -20.41 -5.82 -33.40
CA THR A 81 -21.00 -6.63 -34.47
C THR A 81 -20.94 -8.13 -34.15
N GLU A 82 -19.83 -8.57 -33.55
CA GLU A 82 -19.63 -9.95 -33.13
C GLU A 82 -20.32 -10.30 -31.79
N LYS A 83 -21.07 -9.37 -31.18
CA LYS A 83 -21.76 -9.53 -29.89
C LYS A 83 -20.85 -10.07 -28.79
N VAL A 84 -19.63 -9.58 -28.76
CA VAL A 84 -18.62 -10.00 -27.81
C VAL A 84 -18.97 -9.49 -26.42
N ILE A 85 -19.00 -10.36 -25.41
CA ILE A 85 -19.14 -9.93 -24.02
C ILE A 85 -17.84 -9.28 -23.54
N ILE A 86 -17.92 -8.05 -23.04
CA ILE A 86 -16.76 -7.31 -22.53
C ILE A 86 -16.83 -7.32 -21.00
N GLN A 87 -15.90 -7.98 -20.30
CA GLN A 87 -15.97 -8.01 -18.83
C GLN A 87 -15.55 -6.69 -18.20
N LYS A 88 -14.45 -6.12 -18.68
CA LYS A 88 -13.88 -4.86 -18.21
C LYS A 88 -13.63 -3.95 -19.40
N PHE A 89 -14.17 -2.74 -19.33
CA PHE A 89 -14.03 -1.70 -20.32
C PHE A 89 -13.39 -0.47 -19.66
N ILE A 90 -12.16 -0.16 -20.07
CA ILE A 90 -11.40 0.99 -19.57
C ILE A 90 -11.23 1.97 -20.72
N VAL A 91 -11.50 3.25 -20.44
CA VAL A 91 -11.26 4.38 -21.34
C VAL A 91 -10.47 5.43 -20.57
N ILE A 92 -9.23 5.69 -21.01
CA ILE A 92 -8.36 6.72 -20.42
C ILE A 92 -8.12 7.79 -21.47
N VAL A 93 -8.47 9.04 -21.20
CA VAL A 93 -8.35 10.17 -22.10
C VAL A 93 -7.30 11.15 -21.58
N LEU A 94 -6.18 11.24 -22.31
CA LEU A 94 -4.98 12.00 -21.90
C LEU A 94 -4.77 13.31 -22.67
N GLN A 95 -5.73 13.75 -23.48
CA GLN A 95 -5.61 14.97 -24.28
C GLN A 95 -6.99 15.55 -24.58
N GLU A 96 -7.02 16.84 -24.90
CA GLU A 96 -8.21 17.50 -25.44
C GLU A 96 -8.29 17.36 -26.96
N GLY A 97 -9.51 17.33 -27.49
CA GLY A 97 -9.76 17.32 -28.94
C GLY A 97 -11.23 17.60 -29.22
N ALA A 98 -11.51 18.40 -30.24
CA ALA A 98 -12.88 18.84 -30.57
C ALA A 98 -13.82 17.65 -30.85
N ASP A 99 -13.33 16.60 -31.50
CA ASP A 99 -14.11 15.40 -31.85
C ASP A 99 -14.09 14.31 -30.77
N LEU A 100 -13.38 14.53 -29.67
CA LEU A 100 -13.15 13.49 -28.66
C LEU A 100 -14.41 13.17 -27.84
N PRO A 101 -15.23 14.15 -27.40
CA PRO A 101 -16.49 13.84 -26.69
C PRO A 101 -17.42 12.94 -27.49
N SER A 102 -17.60 13.21 -28.80
CA SER A 102 -18.45 12.40 -29.67
C SER A 102 -17.87 11.00 -29.92
N CYS A 103 -16.52 10.88 -29.96
CA CYS A 103 -15.87 9.57 -29.97
C CYS A 103 -16.14 8.79 -28.67
N ILE A 104 -16.06 9.43 -27.51
CA ILE A 104 -16.34 8.79 -26.22
C ILE A 104 -17.80 8.34 -26.14
N ASP A 105 -18.75 9.17 -26.59
CA ASP A 105 -20.17 8.80 -26.67
C ASP A 105 -20.35 7.51 -27.46
N LYS A 106 -19.74 7.45 -28.65
CA LYS A 106 -19.78 6.27 -29.52
C LYS A 106 -19.10 5.05 -28.89
N TRP A 107 -17.99 5.24 -28.20
CA TRP A 107 -17.30 4.14 -27.50
C TRP A 107 -18.14 3.59 -26.35
N LEU A 108 -18.80 4.47 -25.59
CA LEU A 108 -19.70 4.07 -24.52
C LEU A 108 -20.93 3.35 -25.08
N GLU A 109 -21.52 3.82 -26.18
CA GLU A 109 -22.62 3.14 -26.84
C GLU A 109 -22.25 1.71 -27.27
N LEU A 110 -21.13 1.56 -27.99
CA LEU A 110 -20.65 0.25 -28.47
C LEU A 110 -20.25 -0.67 -27.30
N GLY A 111 -19.56 -0.11 -26.30
CA GLY A 111 -19.11 -0.84 -25.12
C GLY A 111 -20.26 -1.34 -24.28
N LEU A 112 -21.21 -0.47 -23.92
CA LEU A 112 -22.36 -0.83 -23.09
C LEU A 112 -23.32 -1.81 -23.78
N GLY A 113 -23.38 -1.78 -25.11
CA GLY A 113 -24.12 -2.76 -25.91
C GLY A 113 -23.64 -4.21 -25.77
N ASN A 114 -22.46 -4.41 -25.18
CA ASN A 114 -21.73 -5.69 -25.12
C ASN A 114 -21.68 -6.33 -23.70
N TYR A 115 -22.72 -6.14 -22.88
CA TYR A 115 -22.82 -6.72 -21.51
C TYR A 115 -21.60 -6.45 -20.62
N VAL A 116 -21.30 -5.17 -20.39
CA VAL A 116 -20.16 -4.75 -19.53
C VAL A 116 -20.41 -4.97 -18.05
N ASN A 117 -19.44 -5.57 -17.35
CA ASN A 117 -19.47 -5.73 -15.90
C ASN A 117 -18.68 -4.63 -15.16
N GLU A 118 -17.55 -4.20 -15.70
CA GLU A 118 -16.71 -3.16 -15.11
C GLU A 118 -16.45 -2.04 -16.11
N LEU A 119 -16.86 -0.82 -15.79
CA LEU A 119 -16.60 0.38 -16.60
C LEU A 119 -15.68 1.32 -15.82
N HIS A 120 -14.59 1.73 -16.46
CA HIS A 120 -13.66 2.71 -15.93
C HIS A 120 -13.43 3.82 -16.95
N LEU A 121 -13.87 5.03 -16.62
CA LEU A 121 -13.73 6.20 -17.48
C LEU A 121 -12.86 7.24 -16.78
N TYR A 122 -11.71 7.54 -17.36
CA TYR A 122 -10.73 8.48 -16.81
C TYR A 122 -10.50 9.62 -17.78
N ILE A 123 -11.02 10.80 -17.44
CA ILE A 123 -10.93 11.99 -18.28
C ILE A 123 -10.17 13.05 -17.49
N LEU A 124 -8.96 13.38 -17.93
CA LEU A 124 -8.02 14.16 -17.10
C LEU A 124 -7.95 15.65 -17.46
N PHE A 125 -8.31 16.02 -18.69
CA PHE A 125 -8.03 17.36 -19.22
C PHE A 125 -9.26 18.23 -19.40
N PHE A 126 -10.46 17.66 -19.53
CA PHE A 126 -11.70 18.41 -19.70
C PHE A 126 -12.86 17.76 -18.95
N GLU A 127 -13.92 18.52 -18.72
CA GLU A 127 -15.14 17.99 -18.12
C GLU A 127 -16.04 17.35 -19.18
N TYR A 128 -16.29 16.05 -19.05
CA TYR A 128 -17.10 15.32 -20.02
C TYR A 128 -18.55 15.17 -19.55
N PRO A 129 -19.55 15.65 -20.31
CA PRO A 129 -20.96 15.42 -20.00
C PRO A 129 -21.28 13.93 -20.20
N LEU A 130 -21.44 13.22 -19.09
CA LEU A 130 -21.60 11.77 -19.11
C LEU A 130 -22.95 11.37 -19.74
N PRO A 131 -23.04 10.43 -20.68
CA PRO A 131 -24.33 10.04 -21.28
C PRO A 131 -25.21 9.19 -20.34
N LYS A 132 -26.54 9.38 -20.39
CA LYS A 132 -27.51 8.68 -19.51
C LYS A 132 -27.52 7.16 -19.66
N GLN A 133 -27.15 6.69 -20.83
CA GLN A 133 -27.18 5.29 -21.25
C GLN A 133 -26.36 4.40 -20.31
N ILE A 134 -25.32 4.95 -19.66
CA ILE A 134 -24.50 4.23 -18.68
C ILE A 134 -25.35 3.71 -17.51
N PHE A 135 -26.31 4.50 -17.04
CA PHE A 135 -27.15 4.15 -15.88
C PHE A 135 -28.27 3.14 -16.22
N ALA A 136 -28.48 2.84 -17.50
CA ALA A 136 -29.36 1.78 -17.97
C ALA A 136 -28.66 0.40 -18.05
N ALA A 137 -27.34 0.34 -17.86
CA ALA A 137 -26.55 -0.87 -18.02
C ALA A 137 -26.74 -1.84 -16.83
N LYS A 138 -27.72 -2.74 -16.93
CA LYS A 138 -28.09 -3.70 -15.87
C LYS A 138 -27.01 -4.74 -15.54
N SER A 139 -26.02 -4.96 -16.41
CA SER A 139 -24.91 -5.87 -16.17
C SER A 139 -23.82 -5.29 -15.28
N LEU A 140 -23.78 -3.97 -15.12
CA LEU A 140 -22.66 -3.27 -14.52
C LEU A 140 -22.54 -3.54 -13.02
N ALA A 141 -21.38 -4.04 -12.60
CA ALA A 141 -21.01 -4.34 -11.22
C ALA A 141 -20.02 -3.32 -10.64
N ILE A 142 -19.14 -2.73 -11.47
CA ILE A 142 -18.16 -1.71 -11.07
C ILE A 142 -18.25 -0.51 -12.02
N LEU A 143 -18.32 0.69 -11.44
CA LEU A 143 -18.31 1.95 -12.18
C LEU A 143 -17.29 2.90 -11.55
N ASN A 144 -16.27 3.28 -12.31
CA ASN A 144 -15.32 4.31 -11.92
C ASN A 144 -15.39 5.46 -12.92
N LEU A 145 -15.60 6.67 -12.41
CA LEU A 145 -15.71 7.89 -13.19
C LEU A 145 -14.72 8.93 -12.67
N THR A 146 -13.86 9.44 -13.56
CA THR A 146 -12.96 10.56 -13.28
C THR A 146 -13.17 11.68 -14.29
N GLY A 147 -13.35 12.93 -13.84
CA GLY A 147 -13.48 14.12 -14.71
C GLY A 147 -14.81 14.22 -15.47
N CYS A 148 -15.88 13.61 -14.94
CA CYS A 148 -17.20 13.58 -15.59
C CYS A 148 -18.16 14.61 -14.99
N ARG A 149 -19.11 15.11 -15.78
CA ARG A 149 -20.22 15.96 -15.32
C ARG A 149 -21.53 15.18 -15.38
N LEU A 150 -22.25 15.13 -14.26
CA LEU A 150 -23.57 14.51 -14.18
C LEU A 150 -24.65 15.58 -14.45
N VAL A 151 -25.41 15.43 -15.51
CA VAL A 151 -26.49 16.33 -15.95
C VAL A 151 -27.80 15.96 -15.25
N GLU A 152 -28.64 16.96 -14.92
CA GLU A 152 -29.89 16.79 -14.15
C GLU A 152 -30.89 15.81 -14.78
N SER A 153 -30.84 15.61 -16.08
CA SER A 153 -31.75 14.70 -16.82
C SER A 153 -31.50 13.21 -16.56
N PHE A 154 -30.58 12.84 -15.66
CA PHE A 154 -30.31 11.45 -15.27
C PHE A 154 -31.27 10.89 -14.21
N PHE A 155 -31.99 11.73 -13.49
CA PHE A 155 -32.73 11.32 -12.29
C PHE A 155 -34.24 11.11 -12.53
N ASP A 156 -34.64 10.83 -13.77
CA ASP A 156 -36.04 10.58 -14.17
C ASP A 156 -36.65 9.26 -13.63
N GLY A 157 -35.95 8.58 -12.72
CA GLY A 157 -36.39 7.34 -12.05
C GLY A 157 -36.36 6.08 -12.91
N SER A 158 -36.01 6.20 -14.21
CA SER A 158 -35.99 5.06 -15.14
C SER A 158 -34.68 4.25 -15.08
N ALA A 159 -33.58 4.88 -14.66
CA ALA A 159 -32.26 4.27 -14.62
C ALA A 159 -32.01 3.55 -13.29
N LYS A 160 -31.76 2.23 -13.34
CA LYS A 160 -31.41 1.42 -12.16
C LYS A 160 -30.23 0.52 -12.46
N LEU A 161 -29.14 0.77 -11.76
CA LEU A 161 -27.93 -0.05 -11.75
C LEU A 161 -28.06 -1.17 -10.72
N THR A 162 -28.93 -2.14 -11.00
CA THR A 162 -29.36 -3.16 -10.05
C THR A 162 -28.27 -4.16 -9.64
N ARG A 163 -27.17 -4.24 -10.38
CA ARG A 163 -26.04 -5.13 -10.07
C ARG A 163 -24.80 -4.39 -9.56
N LEU A 164 -24.84 -3.06 -9.50
CA LEU A 164 -23.66 -2.28 -9.17
C LEU A 164 -23.30 -2.48 -7.70
N LYS A 165 -22.09 -2.98 -7.47
CA LYS A 165 -21.51 -3.24 -6.16
C LYS A 165 -20.48 -2.20 -5.77
N LYS A 166 -19.79 -1.59 -6.74
CA LYS A 166 -18.74 -0.60 -6.50
C LYS A 166 -18.94 0.63 -7.37
N LEU A 167 -18.97 1.80 -6.73
CA LEU A 167 -19.02 3.10 -7.39
C LEU A 167 -17.85 3.96 -6.90
N THR A 168 -17.08 4.52 -7.84
CA THR A 168 -16.01 5.48 -7.58
C THR A 168 -16.24 6.73 -8.40
N LEU A 169 -16.29 7.88 -7.74
CA LEU A 169 -16.42 9.21 -8.33
C LEU A 169 -15.20 10.04 -7.95
N GLU A 170 -14.46 10.53 -8.94
CA GLU A 170 -13.28 11.36 -8.73
C GLU A 170 -13.34 12.59 -9.64
N ASN A 171 -13.16 13.80 -9.09
CA ASN A 171 -13.25 15.03 -9.89
C ASN A 171 -14.55 15.10 -10.73
N VAL A 172 -15.65 14.59 -10.18
CA VAL A 172 -16.97 14.59 -10.84
C VAL A 172 -17.71 15.87 -10.50
N VAL A 173 -18.30 16.51 -11.49
CA VAL A 173 -19.13 17.72 -11.33
C VAL A 173 -20.57 17.31 -11.05
N GLN A 174 -20.95 17.32 -9.77
CA GLN A 174 -22.33 17.13 -9.33
C GLN A 174 -22.51 17.66 -7.90
N ASP A 175 -23.70 18.17 -7.56
CA ASP A 175 -24.02 18.53 -6.19
C ASP A 175 -24.26 17.30 -5.27
N GLY A 176 -24.39 17.54 -3.96
CA GLY A 176 -24.59 16.46 -2.99
C GLY A 176 -25.92 15.68 -3.18
N ASN A 177 -26.96 16.34 -3.70
CA ASN A 177 -28.26 15.72 -3.90
C ASN A 177 -28.24 14.77 -5.10
N GLY A 178 -27.65 15.18 -6.22
CA GLY A 178 -27.49 14.33 -7.40
C GLY A 178 -26.64 13.10 -7.12
N ILE A 179 -25.65 13.20 -6.22
CA ILE A 179 -24.90 12.01 -5.77
C ILE A 179 -25.81 11.05 -4.98
N GLN A 180 -26.64 11.56 -4.06
CA GLN A 180 -27.57 10.70 -3.33
C GLN A 180 -28.60 10.05 -4.27
N GLU A 181 -29.13 10.77 -5.25
CA GLU A 181 -30.05 10.22 -6.25
C GLU A 181 -29.38 9.13 -7.11
N LEU A 182 -28.10 9.31 -7.44
CA LEU A 182 -27.30 8.27 -8.08
C LEU A 182 -27.18 7.02 -7.19
N LEU A 183 -26.92 7.19 -5.89
CA LEU A 183 -26.84 6.07 -4.96
C LEU A 183 -28.18 5.35 -4.78
N ASN A 184 -29.30 6.07 -4.78
CA ASN A 184 -30.65 5.50 -4.78
C ASN A 184 -30.90 4.59 -5.99
N SER A 185 -30.20 4.85 -7.10
CA SER A 185 -30.26 4.05 -8.33
C SER A 185 -29.42 2.78 -8.27
N CYS A 186 -28.64 2.57 -7.20
CA CYS A 186 -27.67 1.49 -7.01
C CYS A 186 -27.99 0.64 -5.75
N PRO A 187 -29.08 -0.16 -5.74
CA PRO A 187 -29.57 -0.82 -4.52
C PRO A 187 -28.63 -1.90 -3.94
N MET A 188 -27.73 -2.46 -4.75
CA MET A 188 -26.78 -3.52 -4.35
C MET A 188 -25.38 -2.99 -4.02
N LEU A 189 -25.24 -1.68 -3.80
CA LEU A 189 -23.94 -1.05 -3.60
C LEU A 189 -23.29 -1.52 -2.29
N GLU A 190 -22.10 -2.12 -2.40
CA GLU A 190 -21.29 -2.60 -1.28
C GLU A 190 -20.12 -1.66 -0.97
N THR A 191 -19.63 -0.92 -1.98
CA THR A 191 -18.48 -0.02 -1.86
C THR A 191 -18.75 1.30 -2.56
N PHE A 192 -18.57 2.40 -1.84
CA PHE A 192 -18.67 3.76 -2.37
C PHE A 192 -17.38 4.53 -2.14
N SER A 193 -16.88 5.22 -3.16
CA SER A 193 -15.74 6.12 -3.05
C SER A 193 -16.03 7.43 -3.75
N ILE A 194 -15.77 8.54 -3.08
CA ILE A 194 -15.85 9.89 -3.62
C ILE A 194 -14.57 10.66 -3.30
N ASP A 195 -14.02 11.35 -4.30
CA ASP A 195 -12.85 12.20 -4.14
C ASP A 195 -12.95 13.46 -5.00
N GLU A 196 -12.76 14.63 -4.39
CA GLU A 196 -12.64 15.91 -5.10
C GLU A 196 -13.81 16.25 -6.06
N CYS A 197 -15.04 15.85 -5.74
CA CYS A 197 -16.20 16.25 -6.53
C CYS A 197 -16.50 17.75 -6.40
N LEU A 198 -16.70 18.41 -7.54
CA LEU A 198 -17.02 19.84 -7.61
C LEU A 198 -18.48 20.06 -7.19
N ASN A 199 -18.78 21.20 -6.57
CA ASN A 199 -20.11 21.58 -6.06
C ASN A 199 -20.64 20.75 -4.86
N VAL A 200 -19.85 19.85 -4.29
CA VAL A 200 -20.21 19.10 -3.07
C VAL A 200 -19.70 19.82 -1.81
N TYR A 201 -20.48 20.77 -1.30
CA TYR A 201 -20.18 21.42 -0.03
C TYR A 201 -20.55 20.55 1.19
N CYS A 202 -21.66 19.83 1.10
CA CYS A 202 -22.17 18.94 2.13
C CYS A 202 -22.75 17.68 1.48
N LEU A 203 -22.27 16.51 1.89
CA LEU A 203 -22.71 15.22 1.35
C LEU A 203 -23.56 14.48 2.39
N ARG A 204 -24.88 14.40 2.17
CA ARG A 204 -25.79 13.67 3.05
C ARG A 204 -26.17 12.35 2.39
N LEU A 205 -25.65 11.26 2.93
CA LEU A 205 -25.93 9.91 2.45
C LEU A 205 -26.96 9.24 3.35
N PHE A 206 -27.97 8.61 2.76
CA PHE A 206 -28.99 7.86 3.52
C PHE A 206 -29.51 6.65 2.74
N ASN A 207 -30.14 5.72 3.47
CA ASN A 207 -30.74 4.49 2.95
C ASN A 207 -29.76 3.63 2.12
N LEU A 208 -28.67 3.20 2.75
CA LEU A 208 -27.59 2.42 2.13
C LEU A 208 -27.44 1.04 2.79
N PRO A 209 -28.44 0.14 2.65
CA PRO A 209 -28.53 -1.08 3.44
C PRO A 209 -27.41 -2.07 3.17
N ASN A 210 -26.84 -2.11 1.96
CA ASN A 210 -25.81 -3.07 1.57
C ASN A 210 -24.39 -2.50 1.65
N LEU A 211 -24.24 -1.22 1.98
CA LEU A 211 -22.94 -0.54 1.95
C LEU A 211 -22.06 -1.06 3.07
N LYS A 212 -20.91 -1.64 2.70
CA LYS A 212 -19.91 -2.19 3.61
C LYS A 212 -18.71 -1.27 3.80
N MET A 213 -18.35 -0.52 2.76
CA MET A 213 -17.19 0.37 2.76
C MET A 213 -17.51 1.71 2.10
N ALA A 214 -17.14 2.80 2.78
CA ALA A 214 -17.20 4.16 2.25
C ALA A 214 -15.83 4.83 2.30
N LYS A 215 -15.42 5.48 1.20
CA LYS A 215 -14.24 6.35 1.13
C LYS A 215 -14.66 7.76 0.72
N ILE A 216 -14.49 8.75 1.59
CA ILE A 216 -14.95 10.12 1.36
C ILE A 216 -13.78 11.09 1.52
N ASN A 217 -13.20 11.55 0.41
CA ASN A 217 -12.02 12.40 0.43
C ASN A 217 -12.30 13.78 -0.14
N ARG A 218 -11.60 14.79 0.40
CA ARG A 218 -11.61 16.18 -0.06
C ARG A 218 -13.02 16.82 -0.12
N VAL A 219 -14.02 16.22 0.53
CA VAL A 219 -15.36 16.78 0.79
C VAL A 219 -15.32 17.62 2.08
N LYS A 220 -15.94 18.80 2.07
CA LYS A 220 -15.90 19.71 3.24
C LYS A 220 -16.68 19.17 4.43
N MET A 221 -17.89 18.65 4.21
CA MET A 221 -18.79 18.10 5.24
C MET A 221 -19.54 16.87 4.70
N PHE A 222 -19.75 15.84 5.52
CA PHE A 222 -20.60 14.71 5.15
C PHE A 222 -21.30 14.07 6.36
N CYS A 223 -22.41 13.37 6.11
CA CYS A 223 -23.06 12.46 7.06
C CYS A 223 -23.54 11.20 6.33
N ILE A 224 -23.49 10.04 7.00
CA ILE A 224 -24.01 8.79 6.47
C ILE A 224 -25.02 8.23 7.47
N ASN A 225 -26.28 8.31 7.11
CA ASN A 225 -27.38 7.80 7.91
C ASN A 225 -27.84 6.46 7.33
N GLU A 226 -28.39 5.57 8.17
CA GLU A 226 -29.03 4.33 7.70
C GLU A 226 -28.13 3.44 6.79
N ALA A 227 -26.88 3.24 7.22
CA ALA A 227 -25.94 2.29 6.60
C ALA A 227 -25.61 1.16 7.60
N PRO A 228 -26.55 0.23 7.87
CA PRO A 228 -26.42 -0.75 8.95
C PRO A 228 -25.25 -1.71 8.74
N ASN A 229 -24.85 -1.99 7.50
CA ASN A 229 -23.76 -2.93 7.19
C ASN A 229 -22.40 -2.24 6.99
N LEU A 230 -22.28 -0.95 7.30
CA LEU A 230 -21.04 -0.20 7.10
C LEU A 230 -19.99 -0.64 8.13
N HIS A 231 -18.94 -1.31 7.65
CA HIS A 231 -17.85 -1.83 8.47
C HIS A 231 -16.56 -1.02 8.34
N THR A 232 -16.35 -0.35 7.21
CA THR A 232 -15.13 0.43 6.95
C THR A 232 -15.48 1.83 6.45
N LEU A 233 -14.94 2.84 7.12
CA LEU A 233 -15.06 4.23 6.74
C LEU A 233 -13.66 4.85 6.64
N CYS A 234 -13.32 5.33 5.46
CA CYS A 234 -12.12 6.10 5.20
C CYS A 234 -12.51 7.52 4.83
N CYS A 235 -12.00 8.55 5.49
CA CYS A 235 -12.32 9.92 5.11
C CYS A 235 -11.15 10.89 5.26
N THR A 236 -11.17 11.97 4.47
CA THR A 236 -10.29 13.13 4.66
C THR A 236 -11.14 14.30 5.14
N VAL A 237 -10.94 14.77 6.37
CA VAL A 237 -11.77 15.83 6.97
C VAL A 237 -11.03 17.17 6.92
N LYS A 238 -11.69 18.21 6.38
CA LYS A 238 -11.09 19.54 6.20
C LYS A 238 -11.51 20.61 7.23
N ILE A 239 -12.68 20.55 7.85
CA ILE A 239 -13.22 21.72 8.58
C ILE A 239 -13.71 21.42 9.99
N SER A 240 -14.38 20.29 10.26
CA SER A 240 -14.67 19.78 11.60
C SER A 240 -15.57 18.54 11.51
N ILE A 241 -15.46 17.64 12.48
CA ILE A 241 -16.20 16.37 12.59
C ILE A 241 -17.62 16.56 13.15
N ILE A 242 -18.05 17.80 13.38
CA ILE A 242 -19.35 18.15 14.01
C ILE A 242 -20.54 17.37 13.42
N PHE A 243 -20.48 16.92 12.17
CA PHE A 243 -21.56 16.16 11.52
C PHE A 243 -21.44 14.63 11.54
N LEU A 244 -20.29 14.03 11.91
CA LEU A 244 -20.26 12.60 12.27
C LEU A 244 -21.03 12.34 13.59
N LEU A 245 -21.18 13.37 14.43
CA LEU A 245 -21.85 13.33 15.73
C LEU A 245 -23.36 13.08 15.68
N CYS A 246 -23.98 13.15 14.51
CA CYS A 246 -25.44 12.94 14.39
C CYS A 246 -25.84 11.46 14.27
N THR A 247 -24.88 10.55 14.13
CA THR A 247 -25.16 9.14 13.85
C THR A 247 -24.21 8.21 14.58
N THR A 248 -24.75 7.29 15.38
CA THR A 248 -24.00 6.16 15.92
C THR A 248 -23.76 5.12 14.83
N TYR A 249 -22.50 4.75 14.61
CA TYR A 249 -22.13 3.74 13.64
C TYR A 249 -21.97 2.38 14.31
N ASN A 250 -23.10 1.71 14.54
CA ASN A 250 -23.17 0.50 15.37
C ASN A 250 -22.32 -0.68 14.87
N ASN A 251 -22.02 -0.76 13.57
CA ASN A 251 -21.32 -1.90 12.97
C ASN A 251 -19.94 -1.54 12.37
N LEU A 252 -19.47 -0.32 12.58
CA LEU A 252 -18.19 0.14 12.06
C LEU A 252 -17.05 -0.50 12.85
N ARG A 253 -16.17 -1.20 12.12
CA ARG A 253 -15.01 -1.92 12.67
C ARG A 253 -13.70 -1.20 12.37
N LYS A 254 -13.62 -0.52 11.22
CA LYS A 254 -12.44 0.21 10.79
C LYS A 254 -12.77 1.66 10.45
N LEU A 255 -12.07 2.58 11.09
CA LEU A 255 -12.14 4.01 10.85
C LEU A 255 -10.77 4.55 10.48
N SER A 256 -10.64 5.14 9.30
CA SER A 256 -9.42 5.80 8.85
C SER A 256 -9.70 7.25 8.52
N ILE A 257 -9.09 8.18 9.25
CA ILE A 257 -9.28 9.62 9.09
C ILE A 257 -7.95 10.24 8.69
N ARG A 258 -7.94 10.97 7.57
CA ARG A 258 -6.86 11.89 7.22
C ARG A 258 -7.26 13.30 7.62
N ILE A 259 -6.46 13.94 8.46
CA ILE A 259 -6.76 15.25 9.03
C ILE A 259 -6.16 16.31 8.10
N GLY A 260 -7.01 17.16 7.54
CA GLY A 260 -6.60 18.26 6.68
C GLY A 260 -6.06 19.46 7.46
N ASP A 261 -5.84 20.55 6.73
CA ASP A 261 -5.16 21.77 7.15
C ASP A 261 -5.77 22.46 8.40
N ASN A 262 -7.07 22.28 8.66
CA ASN A 262 -7.76 22.97 9.76
C ASN A 262 -7.89 22.16 11.06
N GLY A 263 -7.15 21.05 11.19
CA GLY A 263 -7.05 20.29 12.43
C GLY A 263 -8.24 19.37 12.74
N PHE A 264 -8.02 18.42 13.65
CA PHE A 264 -9.04 17.55 14.24
C PHE A 264 -9.20 18.03 15.68
N ASP A 265 -10.41 18.40 16.09
CA ASP A 265 -10.60 18.84 17.46
C ASP A 265 -10.42 17.64 18.41
N VAL A 266 -9.46 17.75 19.33
CA VAL A 266 -9.10 16.75 20.35
C VAL A 266 -10.34 16.34 21.16
N VAL A 267 -11.33 17.23 21.26
CA VAL A 267 -12.60 17.04 21.99
C VAL A 267 -13.38 15.79 21.53
N TYR A 268 -13.13 15.25 20.34
CA TYR A 268 -13.86 14.07 19.83
C TYR A 268 -13.31 12.71 20.26
N PHE A 269 -12.05 12.62 20.69
CA PHE A 269 -11.48 11.31 21.08
C PHE A 269 -12.21 10.65 22.27
N PRO A 270 -12.65 11.40 23.31
CA PRO A 270 -13.46 10.81 24.38
C PRO A 270 -14.80 10.23 23.91
N LEU A 271 -15.32 10.69 22.76
CA LEU A 271 -16.62 10.25 22.23
C LEU A 271 -16.53 8.98 21.37
N LEU A 272 -15.32 8.48 21.06
CA LEU A 272 -15.12 7.33 20.17
C LEU A 272 -15.93 6.10 20.58
N ASN A 273 -15.92 5.74 21.88
CA ASN A 273 -16.69 4.60 22.40
C ASN A 273 -18.20 4.74 22.13
N SER A 274 -18.74 5.97 22.22
CA SER A 274 -20.16 6.24 22.00
C SER A 274 -20.53 6.25 20.51
N MET A 275 -19.63 6.71 19.65
CA MET A 275 -19.87 6.84 18.21
C MET A 275 -19.63 5.54 17.45
N PHE A 276 -18.64 4.75 17.89
CA PHE A 276 -18.13 3.57 17.19
C PHE A 276 -17.96 2.39 18.16
N PRO A 277 -19.04 1.87 18.75
CA PRO A 277 -18.96 0.89 19.85
C PRO A 277 -18.28 -0.44 19.47
N LEU A 278 -18.19 -0.77 18.17
CA LEU A 278 -17.54 -1.98 17.66
C LEU A 278 -16.21 -1.70 16.94
N LEU A 279 -15.59 -0.52 17.17
CA LEU A 279 -14.35 -0.15 16.50
C LEU A 279 -13.19 -1.04 16.96
N GLU A 280 -12.57 -1.69 15.97
CA GLU A 280 -11.41 -2.57 16.11
C GLU A 280 -10.16 -1.81 15.65
N THR A 281 -10.20 -1.18 14.47
CA THR A 281 -9.06 -0.47 13.89
C THR A 281 -9.31 1.04 13.76
N LEU A 282 -8.37 1.85 14.26
CA LEU A 282 -8.36 3.31 14.13
C LEU A 282 -7.07 3.79 13.47
N ASP A 283 -7.18 4.39 12.29
CA ASP A 283 -6.07 5.00 11.56
C ASP A 283 -6.24 6.53 11.52
N LEU A 284 -5.38 7.28 12.20
CA LEU A 284 -5.35 8.75 12.18
C LEU A 284 -4.11 9.22 11.42
N ASN A 285 -4.32 9.80 10.24
CA ASN A 285 -3.25 10.15 9.30
C ASN A 285 -3.12 11.67 9.13
N ASP A 286 -1.90 12.13 8.84
CA ASP A 286 -1.56 13.54 8.60
C ASP A 286 -2.04 14.50 9.71
N ILE A 287 -1.92 14.08 10.97
CA ILE A 287 -2.20 14.89 12.15
C ILE A 287 -1.37 16.19 12.09
N ARG A 288 -2.02 17.35 12.02
CA ARG A 288 -1.36 18.66 11.92
C ARG A 288 -1.25 19.42 13.23
N ARG A 289 -2.31 19.37 14.03
CA ARG A 289 -2.45 20.08 15.31
C ARG A 289 -3.28 19.22 16.23
N LEU A 290 -2.63 18.55 17.16
CA LEU A 290 -3.27 17.90 18.31
C LEU A 290 -2.38 18.27 19.49
N ASP A 291 -2.92 19.03 20.45
CA ASP A 291 -2.19 19.38 21.67
C ASP A 291 -1.86 18.09 22.45
N GLU A 292 -2.84 17.59 23.19
CA GLU A 292 -2.75 16.38 24.00
C GLU A 292 -3.78 15.35 23.53
N VAL A 293 -3.31 14.28 22.87
CA VAL A 293 -4.17 13.19 22.36
C VAL A 293 -4.57 12.26 23.50
N ARG A 294 -5.87 12.17 23.79
CA ARG A 294 -6.41 11.20 24.76
C ARG A 294 -7.36 10.22 24.08
N ILE A 295 -6.87 9.03 23.77
CA ILE A 295 -7.68 7.98 23.13
C ILE A 295 -7.98 6.89 24.15
N SER A 296 -9.25 6.60 24.36
CA SER A 296 -9.70 5.45 25.14
C SER A 296 -10.80 4.72 24.40
N HIS A 297 -10.64 3.40 24.26
CA HIS A 297 -11.60 2.56 23.58
C HIS A 297 -11.54 1.11 24.08
N ASP A 298 -12.71 0.50 24.31
CA ASP A 298 -12.78 -0.82 24.96
C ASP A 298 -12.43 -1.98 24.04
N ARG A 299 -12.65 -1.84 22.73
CA ARG A 299 -12.49 -2.93 21.74
C ARG A 299 -11.37 -2.73 20.73
N LEU A 300 -10.66 -1.60 20.80
CA LEU A 300 -9.67 -1.24 19.81
C LEU A 300 -8.49 -2.24 19.85
N ASP A 301 -8.21 -2.88 18.72
CA ASP A 301 -7.14 -3.85 18.53
C ASP A 301 -5.91 -3.25 17.86
N SER A 302 -6.11 -2.24 16.99
CA SER A 302 -5.08 -1.67 16.14
C SER A 302 -5.23 -0.16 16.09
N LEU A 303 -4.15 0.55 16.41
CA LEU A 303 -4.06 2.00 16.36
C LEU A 303 -2.90 2.42 15.48
N SER A 304 -3.17 3.20 14.43
CA SER A 304 -2.15 3.83 13.61
C SER A 304 -2.24 5.34 13.72
N LEU A 305 -1.12 6.00 14.05
CA LEU A 305 -1.00 7.45 14.12
C LEU A 305 0.06 7.93 13.13
N SER A 306 -0.23 8.97 12.36
CA SER A 306 0.76 9.60 11.50
C SER A 306 0.70 11.13 11.55
N THR A 307 1.86 11.78 11.69
CA THR A 307 2.04 13.24 11.71
C THR A 307 3.17 13.65 10.77
N LYS A 308 3.00 14.77 10.08
CA LYS A 308 4.09 15.41 9.30
C LYS A 308 4.66 16.66 9.97
N PHE A 309 4.16 16.98 11.16
CA PHE A 309 4.34 18.27 11.81
C PHE A 309 4.95 18.06 13.20
N ASP A 310 4.27 18.58 14.23
CA ASP A 310 4.73 18.62 15.60
C ASP A 310 4.70 17.26 16.29
N THR A 311 5.45 17.19 17.37
CA THR A 311 5.46 16.06 18.31
C THR A 311 4.08 15.86 18.90
N ILE A 312 3.55 14.65 18.74
CA ILE A 312 2.30 14.26 19.37
C ILE A 312 2.57 13.95 20.84
N THR A 313 1.77 14.54 21.73
CA THR A 313 1.79 14.25 23.16
C THR A 313 0.45 13.68 23.61
N GLY A 314 0.41 12.89 24.69
CA GLY A 314 -0.84 12.46 25.31
C GLY A 314 -0.84 11.01 25.81
N GLN A 315 -2.04 10.44 25.94
CA GLN A 315 -2.27 9.15 26.57
C GLN A 315 -3.22 8.28 25.75
N ILE A 316 -2.88 7.00 25.61
CA ILE A 316 -3.70 5.98 24.97
C ILE A 316 -4.07 4.94 26.03
N ASP A 317 -5.33 4.93 26.47
CA ASP A 317 -5.87 3.98 27.43
C ASP A 317 -6.81 2.99 26.73
N CYS A 318 -6.20 2.01 26.04
CA CYS A 318 -6.88 0.99 25.26
C CYS A 318 -6.41 -0.40 25.71
N LYS A 319 -7.11 -0.99 26.69
CA LYS A 319 -6.70 -2.24 27.34
C LYS A 319 -6.55 -3.44 26.40
N ASN A 320 -7.28 -3.44 25.29
CA ASN A 320 -7.30 -4.51 24.29
C ASN A 320 -6.41 -4.26 23.07
N LEU A 321 -5.61 -3.18 23.08
CA LEU A 321 -4.76 -2.83 21.94
C LEU A 321 -3.65 -3.87 21.75
N VAL A 322 -3.58 -4.45 20.56
CA VAL A 322 -2.63 -5.49 20.15
C VAL A 322 -1.53 -4.92 19.25
N SER A 323 -1.90 -4.03 18.31
CA SER A 323 -0.97 -3.40 17.38
C SER A 323 -0.97 -1.88 17.53
N TYR A 324 0.22 -1.29 17.58
CA TYR A 324 0.43 0.14 17.58
C TYR A 324 1.41 0.53 16.47
N LYS A 325 0.97 1.44 15.60
CA LYS A 325 1.79 1.99 14.54
C LYS A 325 1.91 3.51 14.68
N TYR A 326 3.12 4.02 14.51
CA TYR A 326 3.40 5.45 14.47
C TYR A 326 4.26 5.79 13.25
N GLU A 327 3.92 6.86 12.53
CA GLU A 327 4.73 7.42 11.45
C GLU A 327 4.85 8.94 11.58
N GLY A 328 6.04 9.46 11.84
CA GLY A 328 6.20 10.92 11.91
C GLY A 328 7.64 11.43 11.93
N LYS A 329 7.78 12.75 11.93
CA LYS A 329 9.10 13.40 11.93
C LYS A 329 9.82 13.32 13.27
N THR A 330 9.07 13.42 14.37
CA THR A 330 9.62 13.43 15.73
C THR A 330 9.21 12.19 16.52
N ILE A 331 9.94 11.89 17.59
CA ILE A 331 9.60 10.81 18.54
C ILE A 331 8.35 11.25 19.32
N PRO A 332 7.27 10.46 19.36
CA PRO A 332 6.05 10.84 20.05
C PRO A 332 6.23 10.75 21.57
N ALA A 333 5.56 11.63 22.31
CA ALA A 333 5.50 11.60 23.78
C ALA A 333 4.14 11.04 24.23
N LEU A 334 3.87 9.79 23.83
CA LEU A 334 2.61 9.10 24.08
C LEU A 334 2.76 8.03 25.17
N LEU A 335 1.95 8.10 26.23
CA LEU A 335 1.86 7.04 27.22
C LEU A 335 0.84 5.99 26.77
N ILE A 336 1.29 4.78 26.44
CA ILE A 336 0.44 3.69 25.95
C ILE A 336 0.17 2.68 27.05
N ASN A 337 -1.08 2.63 27.50
CA ASN A 337 -1.57 1.70 28.50
C ASN A 337 -2.34 0.56 27.80
N SER A 338 -1.61 -0.50 27.45
CA SER A 338 -2.19 -1.77 27.03
C SER A 338 -1.40 -2.93 27.61
N SER A 339 -2.11 -3.97 28.07
CA SER A 339 -1.51 -5.22 28.57
C SER A 339 -1.44 -6.32 27.51
N ARG A 340 -2.06 -6.08 26.35
CA ARG A 340 -2.17 -7.05 25.24
C ARG A 340 -1.34 -6.65 24.03
N LEU A 341 -0.53 -5.62 24.16
CA LEU A 341 0.29 -5.10 23.08
C LEU A 341 1.29 -6.19 22.64
N GLN A 342 1.37 -6.43 21.34
CA GLN A 342 2.20 -7.47 20.75
C GLN A 342 3.04 -6.94 19.59
N ASP A 343 2.53 -6.00 18.80
CA ASP A 343 3.23 -5.46 17.64
C ASP A 343 3.32 -3.93 17.74
N VAL A 344 4.54 -3.42 17.73
CA VAL A 344 4.82 -1.98 17.77
C VAL A 344 5.69 -1.61 16.58
N GLN A 345 5.13 -0.79 15.68
CA GLN A 345 5.79 -0.34 14.47
C GLN A 345 5.99 1.17 14.52
N LEU A 346 7.23 1.61 14.67
CA LEU A 346 7.58 3.02 14.69
C LEU A 346 8.32 3.37 13.40
N LYS A 347 7.89 4.40 12.69
CA LYS A 347 8.57 4.93 11.50
C LYS A 347 8.89 6.39 11.71
N LEU A 348 10.19 6.72 11.82
CA LEU A 348 10.65 8.09 12.02
C LEU A 348 11.29 8.63 10.74
N LEU A 349 10.81 9.80 10.31
CA LEU A 349 11.21 10.48 9.08
C LEU A 349 11.87 11.83 9.45
N THR A 350 13.13 11.80 9.87
CA THR A 350 13.85 12.97 10.42
C THR A 350 14.68 13.68 9.35
N ASP A 351 14.46 14.99 9.20
CA ASP A 351 15.19 15.90 8.29
C ASP A 351 15.96 17.00 9.04
N TYR A 352 16.03 16.92 10.36
CA TYR A 352 16.66 17.90 11.25
C TYR A 352 17.88 17.32 11.99
N PRO A 353 18.80 18.16 12.50
CA PRO A 353 20.01 17.69 13.20
C PRO A 353 19.68 16.81 14.41
N LEU A 354 20.42 15.71 14.57
CA LEU A 354 20.23 14.76 15.66
C LEU A 354 21.34 14.96 16.71
N ASP A 355 20.93 15.29 17.92
CA ASP A 355 21.83 15.41 19.07
C ASP A 355 21.77 14.16 19.97
N THR A 356 22.64 14.11 20.97
CA THR A 356 22.70 12.99 21.92
C THR A 356 21.38 12.82 22.70
N TRP A 357 20.66 13.91 22.96
CA TRP A 357 19.38 13.91 23.66
C TRP A 357 18.24 13.30 22.83
N TRP A 358 18.28 13.41 21.51
CA TRP A 358 17.34 12.70 20.64
C TRP A 358 17.44 11.19 20.84
N PHE A 359 18.65 10.64 20.89
CA PHE A 359 18.87 9.21 21.13
C PHE A 359 18.40 8.79 22.54
N LEU A 360 18.65 9.61 23.57
CA LEU A 360 18.16 9.34 24.93
C LEU A 360 16.62 9.36 25.01
N ARG A 361 15.96 10.31 24.34
CA ARG A 361 14.50 10.35 24.25
C ARG A 361 13.93 9.14 23.52
N LEU A 362 14.59 8.71 22.43
CA LEU A 362 14.19 7.50 21.72
C LEU A 362 14.27 6.29 22.65
N LYS A 363 15.38 6.17 23.39
CA LYS A 363 15.56 5.11 24.38
C LYS A 363 14.41 5.11 25.39
N GLN A 364 14.21 6.22 26.09
CA GLN A 364 13.17 6.36 27.12
C GLN A 364 11.78 5.99 26.58
N TYR A 365 11.47 6.39 25.34
CA TYR A 365 10.22 6.03 24.70
C TYR A 365 10.11 4.53 24.41
N LEU A 366 11.15 3.91 23.84
CA LEU A 366 11.18 2.46 23.58
C LEU A 366 11.09 1.64 24.86
N GLU A 367 11.63 2.15 25.98
CA GLU A 367 11.56 1.49 27.29
C GLU A 367 10.13 1.36 27.82
N THR A 368 9.18 2.16 27.32
CA THR A 368 7.75 2.03 27.69
C THR A 368 7.14 0.71 27.19
N PHE A 369 7.79 0.02 26.24
CA PHE A 369 7.32 -1.22 25.62
C PHE A 369 8.04 -2.48 26.12
N LYS A 370 8.71 -2.44 27.30
CA LYS A 370 9.46 -3.57 27.88
C LYS A 370 8.64 -4.81 28.26
N GLN A 371 7.35 -4.87 27.91
CA GLN A 371 6.49 -6.01 28.22
C GLN A 371 6.95 -7.27 27.44
N PRO A 372 6.91 -8.46 28.06
CA PRO A 372 7.35 -9.69 27.40
C PRO A 372 6.43 -10.03 26.22
N GLY A 373 7.03 -10.38 25.08
CA GLY A 373 6.31 -10.77 23.86
C GLY A 373 5.99 -9.63 22.89
N VAL A 374 6.28 -8.37 23.25
CA VAL A 374 6.15 -7.23 22.32
C VAL A 374 7.25 -7.30 21.25
N LEU A 375 6.84 -7.26 19.99
CA LEU A 375 7.69 -7.12 18.82
C LEU A 375 7.85 -5.63 18.52
N LEU A 376 9.05 -5.11 18.75
CA LEU A 376 9.39 -3.72 18.42
C LEU A 376 10.12 -3.67 17.08
N ASN A 377 9.52 -2.94 16.14
CA ASN A 377 10.05 -2.67 14.81
C ASN A 377 10.23 -1.15 14.64
N LEU A 378 11.47 -0.69 14.43
CA LEU A 378 11.77 0.73 14.16
C LEU A 378 12.26 0.88 12.72
N GLN A 379 11.61 1.74 11.95
CA GLN A 379 12.02 2.16 10.62
C GLN A 379 12.53 3.59 10.68
N LEU A 380 13.72 3.84 10.16
CA LEU A 380 14.35 5.16 10.19
C LEU A 380 14.67 5.66 8.79
N GLN A 381 14.27 6.90 8.55
CA GLN A 381 14.72 7.72 7.44
C GLN A 381 15.34 8.99 8.01
N ILE A 382 16.65 9.15 7.86
CA ILE A 382 17.44 10.26 8.37
C ILE A 382 18.09 10.97 7.19
N GLU A 383 17.56 12.15 6.85
CA GLU A 383 18.05 13.01 5.76
C GLU A 383 19.00 14.11 6.26
N SER A 384 19.38 14.08 7.54
CA SER A 384 20.29 15.07 8.12
C SER A 384 21.73 14.60 8.10
N SER A 385 22.63 15.48 7.67
CA SER A 385 24.09 15.30 7.72
C SER A 385 24.70 15.60 9.09
N MET A 386 23.97 16.34 9.93
CA MET A 386 24.47 16.82 11.23
C MET A 386 23.97 15.92 12.35
N VAL A 387 24.81 14.95 12.73
CA VAL A 387 24.54 14.05 13.85
C VAL A 387 25.67 14.11 14.86
N GLU A 388 25.32 14.48 16.09
CA GLU A 388 26.20 14.56 17.24
C GLU A 388 25.84 13.47 18.25
N PHE A 389 26.83 12.63 18.59
CA PHE A 389 26.66 11.58 19.58
C PHE A 389 27.82 11.63 20.59
N ASN A 390 27.49 11.88 21.85
CA ASN A 390 28.43 11.83 22.97
C ASN A 390 28.14 10.60 23.86
N PRO A 391 28.98 9.56 23.81
CA PRO A 391 28.82 8.36 24.63
C PRO A 391 28.85 8.61 26.15
N GLU A 392 29.53 9.66 26.63
CA GLU A 392 29.66 9.93 28.07
C GLU A 392 28.31 10.24 28.71
N LEU A 393 27.46 11.03 28.02
CA LEU A 393 26.12 11.38 28.50
C LEU A 393 25.18 10.16 28.58
N PHE A 394 25.44 9.11 27.79
CA PHE A 394 24.66 7.87 27.82
C PHE A 394 24.96 6.99 29.02
N SER A 395 26.17 7.10 29.56
CA SER A 395 26.67 6.22 30.62
C SER A 395 26.05 6.48 32.00
N GLU A 396 25.67 7.74 32.27
CA GLU A 396 25.05 8.14 33.53
C GLU A 396 23.62 7.57 33.70
N GLN A 397 22.98 7.12 32.61
CA GLN A 397 21.56 6.71 32.59
C GLN A 397 21.31 5.20 32.38
N SER A 398 22.32 4.36 32.66
CA SER A 398 22.31 2.88 32.58
C SER A 398 22.31 2.28 31.16
N ILE A 399 23.29 1.43 30.88
CA ILE A 399 23.51 0.70 29.62
C ILE A 399 22.77 -0.64 29.68
N CYS A 400 21.46 -0.62 29.99
CA CYS A 400 20.68 -1.84 29.93
C CYS A 400 20.20 -2.08 28.49
N PRO A 401 20.50 -3.22 27.86
CA PRO A 401 19.96 -3.54 26.54
C PRO A 401 18.44 -3.65 26.60
N LEU A 402 17.76 -3.11 25.59
CA LEU A 402 16.33 -3.34 25.37
C LEU A 402 16.18 -4.79 24.88
N THR A 403 16.05 -5.75 25.80
CA THR A 403 16.01 -7.20 25.49
C THR A 403 14.90 -7.65 24.54
N ASN A 404 13.93 -6.78 24.23
CA ASN A 404 12.75 -7.10 23.42
C ASN A 404 12.80 -6.50 22.01
N PHE A 405 13.89 -5.81 21.63
CA PHE A 405 13.95 -5.12 20.35
C PHE A 405 14.37 -6.05 19.20
N LYS A 406 13.45 -6.33 18.28
CA LYS A 406 13.65 -7.33 17.23
C LYS A 406 14.29 -6.76 15.98
N HIS A 407 13.74 -5.69 15.42
CA HIS A 407 14.12 -5.27 14.06
C HIS A 407 14.29 -3.76 13.92
N LEU A 408 15.50 -3.34 13.55
CA LEU A 408 15.85 -1.99 13.14
C LEU A 408 15.99 -1.95 11.62
N ARG A 409 15.19 -1.17 10.93
CA ARG A 409 15.20 -1.04 9.47
C ARG A 409 15.59 0.37 9.07
N PHE A 410 16.67 0.49 8.31
CA PHE A 410 17.10 1.75 7.72
C PHE A 410 16.52 1.87 6.31
N LEU A 411 15.67 2.89 6.12
CA LEU A 411 15.08 3.20 4.82
C LEU A 411 16.04 4.07 4.01
N HIS A 412 16.46 5.21 4.57
CA HIS A 412 17.46 6.08 3.97
C HIS A 412 18.19 6.82 5.09
N VAL A 413 19.52 6.82 5.10
CA VAL A 413 20.36 7.37 6.16
C VAL A 413 21.67 7.83 5.54
N GLU A 414 22.07 9.07 5.80
CA GLU A 414 23.37 9.56 5.39
C GLU A 414 24.52 8.81 6.08
N SER A 415 25.65 8.66 5.38
CA SER A 415 26.78 7.89 5.88
C SER A 415 27.53 8.65 6.98
N SER A 416 27.26 8.32 8.24
CA SER A 416 28.01 8.85 9.39
C SER A 416 28.15 7.81 10.50
N GLN A 417 29.34 7.80 11.11
CA GLN A 417 29.67 6.91 12.23
C GLN A 417 28.74 7.16 13.43
N ASN A 418 28.36 8.41 13.66
CA ASN A 418 27.49 8.80 14.77
C ASN A 418 26.07 8.24 14.64
N HIS A 419 25.58 8.01 13.40
CA HIS A 419 24.31 7.31 13.20
C HIS A 419 24.37 5.87 13.72
N ILE A 420 25.43 5.15 13.36
CA ILE A 420 25.63 3.75 13.75
C ILE A 420 25.83 3.66 15.26
N ASP A 421 26.75 4.45 15.80
CA ASP A 421 27.05 4.43 17.23
C ASP A 421 25.82 4.83 18.04
N GLY A 422 25.17 5.95 17.72
CA GLY A 422 23.97 6.39 18.45
C GLY A 422 22.85 5.34 18.45
N MET A 423 22.63 4.66 17.33
CA MET A 423 21.61 3.60 17.22
C MET A 423 21.97 2.34 18.00
N LEU A 424 23.18 1.82 17.83
CA LEU A 424 23.60 0.56 18.44
C LEU A 424 23.75 0.70 19.95
N TRP A 425 24.21 1.84 20.46
CA TRP A 425 24.22 2.15 21.89
C TRP A 425 22.80 2.28 22.48
N THR A 426 21.84 2.75 21.69
CA THR A 426 20.47 3.00 22.15
C THR A 426 19.62 1.74 22.19
N ILE A 427 19.68 0.92 21.13
CA ILE A 427 18.62 -0.06 20.83
C ILE A 427 19.06 -1.51 21.08
N HIS A 428 20.30 -1.88 20.78
CA HIS A 428 20.78 -3.27 20.76
C HIS A 428 19.84 -4.24 19.99
N PRO A 429 19.57 -4.03 18.69
CA PRO A 429 18.58 -4.82 17.93
C PRO A 429 19.03 -6.26 17.65
N GLU A 430 18.10 -7.23 17.60
CA GLU A 430 18.37 -8.61 17.13
C GLU A 430 18.62 -8.67 15.61
N MET A 431 17.97 -7.80 14.85
CA MET A 431 18.10 -7.72 13.39
C MET A 431 18.20 -6.28 12.92
N ILE A 432 19.12 -6.02 11.99
CA ILE A 432 19.23 -4.78 11.23
C ILE A 432 18.93 -5.08 9.77
N SER A 433 18.05 -4.32 9.13
CA SER A 433 17.93 -4.33 7.67
C SER A 433 18.15 -2.96 7.06
N VAL A 434 18.65 -2.92 5.83
CA VAL A 434 18.88 -1.70 5.06
C VAL A 434 18.25 -1.87 3.68
N ASN A 435 17.40 -0.91 3.29
CA ASN A 435 16.78 -0.89 1.97
C ASN A 435 17.80 -0.44 0.90
N LEU A 436 17.94 -1.23 -0.17
CA LEU A 436 18.90 -0.98 -1.25
C LEU A 436 18.38 -0.01 -2.30
N LEU A 437 17.06 0.05 -2.52
CA LEU A 437 16.44 0.85 -3.57
C LEU A 437 16.40 2.35 -3.24
N SER A 438 16.37 2.69 -1.95
CA SER A 438 16.36 4.07 -1.45
C SER A 438 17.75 4.62 -1.08
N GLN A 439 18.82 3.85 -1.30
CA GLN A 439 20.21 4.18 -0.92
C GLN A 439 21.16 3.99 -2.12
N PRO A 440 21.19 4.93 -3.09
CA PRO A 440 21.96 4.75 -4.32
C PRO A 440 23.49 4.75 -4.10
N ASP A 441 23.99 5.39 -3.03
CA ASP A 441 25.43 5.60 -2.85
C ASP A 441 26.16 4.48 -2.09
N SER A 442 25.46 3.48 -1.52
CA SER A 442 26.06 2.29 -0.88
C SER A 442 27.09 2.52 0.25
N ALA A 443 27.46 3.77 0.55
CA ALA A 443 28.48 4.17 1.51
C ALA A 443 28.06 3.87 2.95
N PHE A 444 26.77 4.03 3.29
CA PHE A 444 26.27 3.73 4.62
C PHE A 444 26.30 2.22 4.88
N ILE A 445 25.91 1.41 3.90
CA ILE A 445 25.96 -0.06 3.98
C ILE A 445 27.41 -0.52 4.16
N LYS A 446 28.34 0.07 3.40
CA LYS A 446 29.76 -0.23 3.54
C LYS A 446 30.27 0.11 4.93
N LEU A 447 29.95 1.31 5.43
CA LEU A 447 30.34 1.75 6.78
C LEU A 447 29.75 0.84 7.86
N LEU A 448 28.47 0.46 7.74
CA LEU A 448 27.80 -0.45 8.65
C LEU A 448 28.45 -1.84 8.64
N TYR A 449 28.72 -2.39 7.45
CA TYR A 449 29.39 -3.67 7.29
C TYR A 449 30.80 -3.65 7.91
N GLU A 450 31.60 -2.63 7.61
CA GLU A 450 32.94 -2.45 8.18
C GLU A 450 32.88 -2.38 9.71
N ASN A 451 31.92 -1.63 10.27
CA ASN A 451 31.74 -1.53 11.72
C ASN A 451 31.36 -2.85 12.39
N LEU A 452 30.46 -3.64 11.78
CA LEU A 452 29.96 -4.89 12.34
C LEU A 452 30.96 -6.06 12.19
N MET A 453 31.79 -6.02 11.13
CA MET A 453 32.72 -7.09 10.80
C MET A 453 34.15 -6.86 11.33
N ASP A 454 34.50 -5.63 11.71
CA ASP A 454 35.78 -5.29 12.36
C ASP A 454 35.84 -5.84 13.80
N ARG A 455 36.16 -7.12 13.91
CA ARG A 455 36.28 -7.87 15.17
C ARG A 455 37.72 -8.26 15.45
N LYS A 456 38.51 -7.32 15.95
CA LYS A 456 39.85 -7.61 16.49
C LYS A 456 39.71 -8.41 17.80
N GLU A 457 40.62 -9.38 18.02
CA GLU A 457 40.65 -10.21 19.25
C GLU A 457 40.80 -9.38 20.54
N LYS A 458 41.36 -8.17 20.44
CA LYS A 458 41.32 -7.13 21.48
C LYS A 458 40.81 -5.83 20.87
N LEU A 459 39.65 -5.37 21.34
CA LEU A 459 39.10 -4.07 21.00
C LEU A 459 39.83 -3.00 21.81
N GLU A 460 40.65 -2.18 21.14
CA GLU A 460 41.35 -1.03 21.76
C GLU A 460 40.52 0.26 21.69
N CYS A 461 39.24 0.17 21.30
CA CYS A 461 38.40 1.32 20.97
C CYS A 461 37.91 2.15 22.17
N CYS A 462 38.28 1.79 23.41
CA CYS A 462 37.87 2.50 24.63
C CYS A 462 39.04 2.82 25.58
N ASN A 463 40.30 2.76 25.11
CA ASN A 463 41.47 3.03 25.95
C ASN A 463 41.43 4.46 26.51
N GLY A 464 41.07 4.61 27.79
CA GLY A 464 41.00 5.89 28.51
C GLY A 464 39.60 6.30 28.98
N TYR A 465 38.54 5.63 28.52
CA TYR A 465 37.17 5.90 28.97
C TYR A 465 36.72 4.88 30.03
N GLN A 466 35.93 5.31 31.02
CA GLN A 466 35.36 4.43 32.05
C GLN A 466 34.29 3.46 31.49
N ILE A 467 33.89 3.61 30.22
CA ILE A 467 32.73 2.94 29.64
C ILE A 467 33.11 2.17 28.37
N LYS A 468 32.66 0.91 28.30
CA LYS A 468 32.81 0.04 27.13
C LYS A 468 31.74 0.36 26.08
N CYS A 469 32.13 0.47 24.81
CA CYS A 469 31.19 0.70 23.71
C CYS A 469 30.39 -0.54 23.28
N TRP A 470 29.36 -0.34 22.45
CA TRP A 470 28.47 -1.40 21.94
C TRP A 470 29.22 -2.61 21.37
N ARG A 471 30.39 -2.40 20.76
CA ARG A 471 31.24 -3.47 20.20
C ARG A 471 31.68 -4.50 21.24
N HIS A 472 31.81 -4.11 22.51
CA HIS A 472 32.18 -5.02 23.59
C HIS A 472 31.03 -5.93 24.03
N TYR A 473 29.79 -5.57 23.70
CA TYR A 473 28.60 -6.35 24.00
C TYR A 473 28.18 -7.22 22.82
N LEU A 474 28.59 -6.89 21.59
CA LEU A 474 28.24 -7.68 20.41
C LEU A 474 29.07 -8.98 20.34
N LYS A 475 28.40 -10.13 20.49
CA LYS A 475 29.01 -11.48 20.44
C LYS A 475 29.07 -12.05 19.03
N ALA A 476 27.97 -11.96 18.27
CA ALA A 476 27.86 -12.53 16.93
C ALA A 476 27.14 -11.60 15.95
N VAL A 477 27.47 -11.76 14.67
CA VAL A 477 26.82 -11.08 13.53
C VAL A 477 26.75 -12.11 12.41
N GLU A 478 25.55 -12.34 11.90
CA GLU A 478 25.28 -13.22 10.77
C GLU A 478 24.65 -12.39 9.65
N LEU A 479 25.18 -12.49 8.43
CA LEU A 479 24.57 -11.88 7.26
C LEU A 479 23.48 -12.83 6.73
N ILE A 480 22.22 -12.39 6.74
CA ILE A 480 21.11 -13.18 6.20
C ILE A 480 20.95 -12.81 4.73
N ILE A 481 21.13 -13.80 3.87
CA ILE A 481 20.84 -13.74 2.45
C ILE A 481 19.62 -14.65 2.28
N ASP A 482 18.43 -14.08 1.99
CA ASP A 482 17.20 -14.87 1.88
C ASP A 482 17.39 -16.02 0.88
N GLU A 483 17.08 -17.23 1.32
CA GLU A 483 17.34 -18.50 0.63
C GLU A 483 16.44 -18.68 -0.59
N GLU A 484 16.87 -18.14 -1.73
CA GLU A 484 16.76 -18.90 -2.98
C GLU A 484 18.14 -19.00 -3.63
N THR A 485 18.71 -20.20 -3.46
CA THR A 485 19.83 -20.82 -4.20
C THR A 485 21.25 -20.78 -3.62
N LYS A 486 21.65 -22.02 -3.25
CA LYS A 486 22.95 -22.71 -3.36
C LYS A 486 24.03 -22.46 -2.29
N GLU A 487 24.43 -23.59 -1.70
CA GLU A 487 25.61 -23.84 -0.87
C GLU A 487 26.77 -22.91 -1.21
N ILE A 488 27.25 -22.20 -0.19
CA ILE A 488 28.50 -21.45 -0.23
C ILE A 488 29.62 -22.44 0.14
N PRO A 489 30.60 -22.74 -0.74
CA PRO A 489 31.74 -23.58 -0.38
C PRO A 489 32.56 -22.92 0.73
N GLY A 490 33.09 -23.75 1.64
CA GLY A 490 33.74 -23.37 2.89
C GLY A 490 35.08 -22.64 2.81
N TYR A 491 35.20 -21.60 1.98
CA TYR A 491 36.42 -20.78 1.88
C TYR A 491 36.15 -19.26 1.85
N TYR A 492 35.20 -18.77 2.65
CA TYR A 492 35.02 -17.33 2.88
C TYR A 492 35.64 -16.90 4.21
N GLN A 493 36.97 -16.96 4.27
CA GLN A 493 37.79 -16.17 5.20
C GLN A 493 38.57 -15.05 4.50
N ILE A 494 38.29 -14.76 3.22
CA ILE A 494 39.10 -13.82 2.44
C ILE A 494 38.24 -12.74 1.75
N LEU A 495 38.39 -11.53 2.30
CA LEU A 495 38.23 -10.18 1.72
C LEU A 495 36.86 -9.48 1.75
N HIS A 496 36.83 -8.45 2.61
CA HIS A 496 35.90 -7.31 2.76
C HIS A 496 35.45 -6.59 1.47
N LYS A 497 36.02 -6.91 0.30
CA LYS A 497 35.74 -6.25 -0.97
C LYS A 497 34.81 -7.08 -1.86
N VAL A 498 34.93 -8.41 -1.82
CA VAL A 498 34.14 -9.34 -2.66
C VAL A 498 32.70 -9.44 -2.15
N ALA A 499 32.47 -9.45 -0.84
CA ALA A 499 31.11 -9.47 -0.28
C ALA A 499 30.30 -8.24 -0.71
N TYR A 500 30.94 -7.08 -0.84
CA TYR A 500 30.33 -5.82 -1.26
C TYR A 500 30.02 -5.79 -2.76
N ASP A 501 30.98 -6.18 -3.61
CA ASP A 501 30.74 -6.30 -5.06
C ASP A 501 29.67 -7.38 -5.35
N PHE A 502 29.63 -8.46 -4.56
CA PHE A 502 28.60 -9.50 -4.62
C PHE A 502 27.20 -9.02 -4.20
N MET A 503 27.09 -8.02 -3.31
CA MET A 503 25.81 -7.39 -2.95
C MET A 503 25.28 -6.47 -4.06
N LYS A 504 26.17 -5.92 -4.91
CA LYS A 504 25.85 -5.01 -6.01
C LYS A 504 25.41 -5.74 -7.30
N ASP A 505 26.00 -6.90 -7.58
CA ASP A 505 25.79 -7.64 -8.84
C ASP A 505 24.46 -8.43 -8.90
N TYR A 506 23.78 -8.68 -7.77
CA TYR A 506 22.43 -9.25 -7.75
C TYR A 506 21.36 -8.15 -7.79
N GLY A 507 21.14 -7.60 -8.99
CA GLY A 507 20.17 -6.54 -9.30
C GLY A 507 18.68 -6.89 -9.16
N THR A 508 18.29 -7.66 -8.14
CA THR A 508 16.88 -7.95 -7.80
C THR A 508 16.57 -7.89 -6.30
N ARG A 509 17.54 -7.54 -5.44
CA ARG A 509 17.35 -7.57 -3.98
C ARG A 509 16.85 -6.22 -3.46
N GLU A 510 15.71 -6.24 -2.76
CA GLU A 510 15.12 -5.03 -2.17
C GLU A 510 15.85 -4.59 -0.89
N GLU A 511 16.43 -5.51 -0.09
CA GLU A 511 17.07 -5.21 1.21
C GLU A 511 18.28 -6.10 1.56
N VAL A 512 19.17 -5.63 2.44
CA VAL A 512 20.24 -6.39 3.12
C VAL A 512 19.90 -6.57 4.61
N LYS A 513 20.12 -7.76 5.18
CA LYS A 513 19.78 -8.08 6.58
C LYS A 513 20.99 -8.61 7.38
N PHE A 514 21.20 -8.09 8.58
CA PHE A 514 22.20 -8.52 9.55
C PHE A 514 21.48 -8.99 10.82
N LYS A 515 21.77 -10.20 11.28
CA LYS A 515 21.32 -10.70 12.59
C LYS A 515 22.43 -10.52 13.60
N LEU A 516 22.12 -9.93 14.74
CA LEU A 516 23.07 -9.60 15.80
C LEU A 516 22.78 -10.46 17.04
N THR A 517 23.83 -10.87 17.73
CA THR A 517 23.74 -11.50 19.04
C THR A 517 24.58 -10.70 20.01
N TRP A 518 23.93 -10.13 21.02
CA TRP A 518 24.55 -9.36 22.11
C TRP A 518 24.86 -10.27 23.31
#